data_AF-A0A7S2JNQ9-F1
#
_entry.id   AF-A0A7S2JNQ9-F1
#
_cell.length_a   1.000
_cell.length_b   1.000
_cell.length_c   1.000
_cell.angle_alpha   90.00
_cell.angle_beta   90.00
_cell.angle_gamma   90.00
#
_symmetry.space_group_name_H-M   'P 1'
#
loop_
_entity.id
_entity.type
_entity.pdbx_description
1 polymer ?
#
loop_
_entity_poly.entity_id
_entity_poly.type
_entity_poly.pdbx_seq_one_letter_code
_entity_poly.pdbx_strand_id
1 'polypeptide(L)'
;VSVNKSQSRRGARGRHDALRDKLRQEDDMRTPRVGETLRTFFARTGDHWAIQAHSITQTTGKILRRDGFHLAEERFKEMQPVLEEMARLEAEAKEDEDAILKDKNAAKAGKRR
;
A
#
# COMPACT_ATOMS: atom_id res chain seq x y z
N VAL A 1 -22.28 -15.88 17.30
CA VAL A 1 -21.95 -16.44 15.97
C VAL A 1 -20.44 -16.51 15.85
N SER A 2 -19.84 -17.67 16.02
CA SER A 2 -18.38 -17.84 15.93
C SER A 2 -17.97 -17.83 14.46
N VAL A 3 -17.50 -16.70 13.96
CA VAL A 3 -16.95 -16.60 12.60
C VAL A 3 -15.75 -17.55 12.53
N ASN A 4 -15.82 -18.51 11.61
CA ASN A 4 -14.79 -19.54 11.44
C ASN A 4 -13.48 -18.86 11.00
N LYS A 5 -12.43 -18.92 11.82
CA LYS A 5 -11.13 -18.24 11.61
C LYS A 5 -10.48 -18.58 10.25
N SER A 6 -10.81 -19.74 9.66
CA SER A 6 -10.35 -20.12 8.31
C SER A 6 -11.06 -19.39 7.17
N GLN A 7 -12.35 -19.06 7.33
CA GLN A 7 -13.11 -18.29 6.33
C GLN A 7 -12.73 -16.80 6.37
N SER A 8 -12.49 -16.25 7.57
CA SER A 8 -12.00 -14.88 7.72
C SER A 8 -10.66 -14.65 6.99
N ARG A 9 -9.72 -15.60 7.11
CA ARG A 9 -8.40 -15.55 6.45
C ARG A 9 -8.47 -15.54 4.92
N ARG A 10 -9.33 -16.38 4.33
CA ARG A 10 -9.56 -16.35 2.88
C ARG A 10 -10.18 -15.03 2.42
N GLY A 11 -11.05 -14.46 3.24
CA GLY A 11 -11.64 -13.15 2.99
C GLY A 11 -10.61 -12.01 3.02
N ALA A 12 -9.76 -11.97 4.05
CA ALA A 12 -8.74 -10.93 4.20
C ALA A 12 -7.69 -10.97 3.08
N ARG A 13 -7.17 -12.17 2.74
CA ARG A 13 -6.22 -12.34 1.62
C ARG A 13 -6.85 -11.99 0.28
N GLY A 14 -8.08 -12.44 0.02
CA GLY A 14 -8.78 -12.10 -1.22
C GLY A 14 -9.03 -10.60 -1.37
N ARG A 15 -9.32 -9.88 -0.28
CA ARG A 15 -9.46 -8.41 -0.31
C ARG A 15 -8.12 -7.73 -0.58
N HIS A 16 -7.05 -8.17 0.07
CA HIS A 16 -5.71 -7.66 -0.16
C HIS A 16 -5.27 -7.85 -1.62
N ASP A 17 -5.45 -9.05 -2.17
CA ASP A 17 -5.09 -9.37 -3.56
C ASP A 17 -5.91 -8.52 -4.56
N ALA A 18 -7.20 -8.31 -4.30
CA ALA A 18 -8.05 -7.45 -5.13
C ALA A 18 -7.63 -5.97 -5.11
N LEU A 19 -7.16 -5.46 -3.96
CA LEU A 19 -6.62 -4.09 -3.87
C LEU A 19 -5.29 -3.98 -4.62
N ARG A 20 -4.42 -5.00 -4.51
CA ARG A 20 -3.14 -5.05 -5.21
C ARG A 20 -3.31 -5.10 -6.73
N ASP A 21 -4.26 -5.88 -7.23
CA ASP A 21 -4.54 -5.98 -8.66
C ASP A 21 -5.03 -4.65 -9.23
N LYS A 22 -5.88 -3.92 -8.50
CA LYS A 22 -6.31 -2.57 -8.89
C LYS A 22 -5.13 -1.60 -8.96
N LEU A 23 -4.26 -1.59 -7.94
CA LEU A 23 -3.10 -0.69 -7.93
C LEU A 23 -2.05 -1.06 -8.99
N ARG A 24 -1.95 -2.33 -9.38
CA ARG A 24 -1.07 -2.76 -10.47
C ARG A 24 -1.55 -2.30 -11.85
N GLN A 25 -2.85 -2.05 -12.01
CA GLN A 25 -3.43 -1.51 -13.24
C GLN A 25 -3.28 0.01 -13.34
N GLU A 26 -3.11 0.69 -12.21
CA GLU A 26 -2.83 2.12 -12.15
C GLU A 26 -1.38 2.42 -12.59
N ASP A 27 -1.14 3.68 -12.95
CA ASP A 27 0.18 4.17 -13.33
C ASP A 27 1.14 4.19 -12.11
N ASP A 28 2.32 3.57 -12.23
CA ASP A 28 3.36 3.55 -11.19
C ASP A 28 3.86 4.97 -10.83
N MET A 29 3.74 5.93 -11.75
CA MET A 29 4.10 7.32 -11.52
C MET A 29 3.04 8.11 -10.73
N ARG A 30 1.81 7.58 -10.64
CA ARG A 30 0.68 8.19 -9.91
C ARG A 30 0.25 7.40 -8.67
N THR A 31 0.86 6.24 -8.46
CA THR A 31 0.55 5.31 -7.37
C THR A 31 1.71 5.25 -6.38
N PRO A 32 1.55 5.78 -5.15
CA PRO A 32 2.54 5.60 -4.11
C PRO A 32 2.60 4.13 -3.67
N ARG A 33 3.79 3.66 -3.28
CA ARG A 33 3.97 2.29 -2.79
C ARG A 33 3.55 2.17 -1.33
N VAL A 34 3.15 0.96 -0.92
CA VAL A 34 2.82 0.67 0.49
C VAL A 34 4.03 0.99 1.37
N GLY A 35 3.82 1.80 2.41
CA GLY A 35 4.89 2.25 3.31
C GLY A 35 5.85 3.31 2.74
N GLU A 36 5.62 3.81 1.52
CA GLU A 36 6.41 4.89 0.93
C GLU A 36 6.05 6.24 1.57
N THR A 37 7.05 7.07 1.85
CA THR A 37 6.82 8.43 2.33
C THR A 37 6.56 9.39 1.17
N LEU A 38 5.81 10.48 1.39
CA LEU A 38 5.59 11.53 0.37
C LEU A 38 6.91 12.02 -0.25
N ARG A 39 7.95 12.17 0.56
CA ARG A 39 9.29 12.56 0.10
C ARG A 39 9.86 11.56 -0.91
N THR A 40 9.78 10.27 -0.62
CA THR A 40 10.28 9.21 -1.51
C THR A 40 9.45 9.11 -2.78
N PHE A 41 8.12 9.17 -2.64
CA PHE A 41 7.20 9.16 -3.76
C PHE A 41 7.49 10.30 -4.74
N PHE A 42 7.58 11.53 -4.23
CA PHE A 42 7.88 12.69 -5.07
C PHE A 42 9.29 12.65 -5.66
N ALA A 43 10.29 12.13 -4.94
CA ALA A 43 11.64 11.99 -5.47
C ALA A 43 11.70 11.08 -6.71
N ARG A 44 10.86 10.04 -6.78
CA ARG A 44 10.77 9.13 -7.94
C ARG A 44 9.89 9.70 -9.06
N THR A 45 8.84 10.44 -8.71
CA THR A 45 7.78 10.84 -9.64
C THR A 45 7.78 12.32 -10.02
N GLY A 46 8.72 13.11 -9.49
CA GLY A 46 8.73 14.57 -9.60
C GLY A 46 8.66 15.10 -11.03
N ASP A 47 9.34 14.44 -11.99
CA ASP A 47 9.30 14.84 -13.39
C ASP A 47 7.90 14.67 -14.01
N HIS A 48 7.20 13.58 -13.67
CA HIS A 48 5.82 13.35 -14.11
C HIS A 48 4.91 14.47 -13.60
N TRP A 49 5.01 14.80 -12.32
CA TRP A 49 4.20 15.85 -11.71
C TRP A 49 4.55 17.26 -12.22
N ALA A 50 5.81 17.52 -12.55
CA ALA A 50 6.23 18.76 -13.19
C ALA A 50 5.64 18.88 -14.60
N ILE A 51 5.69 17.82 -15.42
CA ILE A 51 5.06 17.82 -16.75
C ILE A 51 3.56 18.08 -16.63
N GLN A 52 2.89 17.41 -15.69
CA GLN A 52 1.46 17.60 -15.48
C GLN A 52 1.12 19.00 -14.98
N ALA A 53 1.86 19.53 -14.01
CA ALA A 53 1.68 20.89 -13.50
C ALA A 53 1.89 21.94 -14.60
N HIS A 54 2.89 21.76 -15.46
CA HIS A 54 3.12 22.66 -16.59
C HIS A 54 1.95 22.62 -17.57
N SER A 55 1.42 21.44 -17.86
CA SER A 55 0.25 21.29 -18.74
C SER A 55 -1.00 22.01 -18.22
N ILE A 56 -1.16 22.14 -16.89
CA ILE A 56 -2.35 22.75 -16.27
C ILE A 56 -2.16 24.26 -16.10
N THR A 57 -1.00 24.67 -15.60
CA THR A 57 -0.77 26.04 -15.10
C THR A 57 0.09 26.86 -16.05
N GLN A 58 0.82 26.21 -16.97
CA GLN A 58 1.86 26.81 -17.82
C GLN A 58 2.96 27.56 -17.04
N THR A 59 3.09 27.32 -15.72
CA THR A 59 4.12 27.94 -14.90
C THR A 59 5.49 27.32 -15.17
N THR A 60 6.56 28.03 -14.80
CA THR A 60 7.94 27.59 -15.02
C THR A 60 8.80 27.80 -13.78
N GLY A 61 10.01 27.24 -13.80
CA GLY A 61 11.02 27.46 -12.77
C GLY A 61 10.59 26.99 -11.37
N LYS A 62 10.70 27.88 -10.38
CA LYS A 62 10.39 27.56 -8.97
C LYS A 62 8.89 27.30 -8.75
N ILE A 63 8.03 28.02 -9.46
CA ILE A 63 6.57 27.89 -9.32
C ILE A 63 6.13 26.52 -9.84
N LEU A 64 6.66 26.10 -11.00
CA LEU A 64 6.39 24.79 -11.57
C LEU A 64 6.72 23.64 -10.62
N ARG A 65 7.89 23.68 -9.96
CA ARG A 65 8.29 22.64 -9.00
C ARG A 65 7.37 22.59 -7.79
N ARG A 66 6.88 23.74 -7.33
CA ARG A 66 5.92 23.82 -6.22
C ARG A 66 4.57 23.24 -6.64
N ASP A 67 4.09 23.61 -7.81
CA ASP A 67 2.79 23.16 -8.32
C ASP A 67 2.82 21.64 -8.57
N GLY A 68 3.90 21.10 -9.12
CA GLY A 68 4.11 19.65 -9.24
C GLY A 68 4.15 18.94 -7.88
N PHE A 69 4.81 19.53 -6.87
CA PHE A 69 4.80 18.97 -5.52
C PHE A 69 3.40 18.91 -4.92
N HIS A 70 2.59 19.97 -5.08
CA HIS A 70 1.21 19.97 -4.58
C HIS A 70 0.35 18.88 -5.25
N LEU A 71 0.46 18.70 -6.57
CA LEU A 71 -0.25 17.63 -7.27
C LEU A 71 0.13 16.24 -6.73
N ALA A 72 1.43 16.01 -6.50
CA ALA A 72 1.91 14.77 -5.91
C ALA A 72 1.39 14.56 -4.48
N GLU A 73 1.37 15.62 -3.68
CA GLU A 73 0.88 15.59 -2.30
C GLU A 73 -0.62 15.27 -2.24
N GLU A 74 -1.44 15.90 -3.08
CA GLU A 74 -2.87 15.62 -3.17
C GLU A 74 -3.11 14.16 -3.54
N ARG A 75 -2.45 13.67 -4.59
CA ARG A 75 -2.59 12.27 -5.00
C ARG A 75 -2.11 11.30 -3.91
N PHE A 76 -1.03 11.64 -3.21
CA PHE A 76 -0.54 10.83 -2.11
C PHE A 76 -1.57 10.73 -0.98
N LYS A 77 -2.19 11.85 -0.59
CA LYS A 77 -3.24 11.90 0.45
C LYS A 77 -4.49 11.12 0.04
N GLU A 78 -4.91 11.21 -1.22
CA GLU A 78 -6.02 10.39 -1.75
C GLU A 78 -5.74 8.90 -1.62
N MET A 79 -4.48 8.49 -1.81
CA MET A 79 -4.11 7.08 -1.83
C MET A 79 -3.76 6.49 -0.46
N GLN A 80 -3.45 7.34 0.53
CA GLN A 80 -3.17 6.91 1.91
C GLN A 80 -4.18 5.89 2.49
N PRO A 81 -5.50 6.11 2.47
CA PRO A 81 -6.43 5.17 3.11
C PRO A 81 -6.39 3.76 2.49
N VAL A 82 -6.15 3.66 1.18
CA VAL A 82 -6.02 2.36 0.50
C VAL A 82 -4.71 1.68 0.88
N LEU A 83 -3.61 2.44 0.94
CA LEU A 83 -2.29 1.92 1.28
C LEU A 83 -2.20 1.50 2.76
N GLU A 84 -2.82 2.25 3.67
CA GLU A 84 -2.95 1.89 5.08
C GLU A 84 -3.78 0.63 5.27
N GLU A 85 -4.90 0.49 4.56
CA GLU A 85 -5.71 -0.72 4.60
C GLU A 85 -4.93 -1.94 4.10
N MET A 86 -4.16 -1.81 3.01
CA MET A 86 -3.30 -2.89 2.55
C MET A 86 -2.23 -3.24 3.58
N ALA A 87 -1.53 -2.26 4.14
CA ALA A 87 -0.52 -2.48 5.17
C ALA A 87 -1.10 -3.18 6.40
N ARG A 88 -2.32 -2.83 6.82
CA ARG A 88 -3.03 -3.50 7.92
C ARG A 88 -3.35 -4.95 7.58
N LEU A 89 -3.87 -5.23 6.38
CA LEU A 89 -4.19 -6.58 5.95
C LEU A 89 -2.92 -7.46 5.80
N GLU A 90 -1.81 -6.90 5.35
CA GLU A 90 -0.51 -7.58 5.32
C GLU A 90 0.00 -7.90 6.72
N ALA A 91 -0.13 -6.96 7.66
CA ALA A 91 0.24 -7.16 9.06
C ALA A 91 -0.60 -8.27 9.71
N GLU A 92 -1.93 -8.22 9.56
CA GLU A 92 -2.85 -9.25 10.07
C GLU A 92 -2.52 -10.64 9.48
N ALA A 93 -2.27 -10.71 8.17
CA ALA A 93 -1.89 -11.95 7.51
C ALA A 93 -0.55 -12.51 8.03
N LYS A 94 0.41 -11.65 8.35
CA LYS A 94 1.71 -12.04 8.90
C LYS A 94 1.59 -12.56 10.34
N GLU A 95 0.85 -11.86 11.19
CA GLU A 95 0.59 -12.27 12.57
C GLU A 95 -0.13 -13.62 12.63
N ASP A 96 -1.09 -13.86 11.74
CA ASP A 96 -1.78 -15.14 11.60
C ASP A 96 -0.83 -16.27 11.17
N GLU A 97 0.07 -16.04 10.21
CA GLU A 97 1.07 -17.05 9.79
C GLU A 97 2.02 -17.39 10.95
N ASP A 98 2.51 -16.38 11.68
CA ASP A 98 3.38 -16.59 12.84
C ASP A 98 2.68 -17.37 13.96
N ALA A 99 1.39 -17.13 14.21
CA ALA A 99 0.60 -17.89 15.17
C ALA A 99 0.45 -19.37 14.76
N ILE A 100 0.16 -19.63 13.48
CA ILE A 100 0.06 -21.00 12.94
C ILE A 100 1.40 -21.75 13.05
N LEU A 101 2.52 -21.06 12.78
CA LEU A 101 3.86 -21.64 12.91
C LEU A 101 4.18 -21.99 14.37
N LYS A 102 3.84 -21.13 15.32
CA LYS A 102 4.00 -21.40 16.76
C LYS A 102 3.17 -22.60 17.21
N ASP A 103 1.90 -22.66 16.82
CA ASP A 103 1.01 -23.78 17.16
C ASP A 103 1.51 -25.12 16.57
N LYS A 104 1.99 -25.11 15.32
CA LYS A 104 2.59 -26.29 14.68
C LYS A 104 3.85 -26.77 15.41
N ASN A 105 4.71 -25.84 15.84
CA ASN A 105 5.91 -26.18 16.59
C ASN A 105 5.59 -26.73 17.99
N ALA A 106 4.60 -26.16 18.69
CA ALA A 106 4.12 -26.67 19.97
C ALA A 106 3.51 -28.08 19.84
N ALA A 107 2.71 -28.33 18.79
CA ALA A 107 2.14 -29.65 18.50
C ALA A 107 3.21 -30.71 18.18
N LYS A 108 4.26 -30.35 17.43
CA LYS A 108 5.40 -31.25 17.14
C LYS A 108 6.25 -31.54 18.38
N ALA A 109 6.41 -30.57 19.29
CA ALA A 109 7.15 -30.77 20.54
C ALA A 109 6.40 -31.72 21.50
N GLY A 110 5.07 -31.62 21.56
CA GLY A 110 4.24 -32.52 22.37
C GLY A 110 4.18 -33.97 21.85
N LYS A 111 4.34 -34.18 20.54
CA LYS A 111 4.31 -35.52 19.92
C LYS A 111 5.63 -36.29 20.04
N ARG A 112 6.71 -35.64 20.45
CA ARG A 112 8.06 -36.24 20.63
C ARG A 112 8.37 -36.63 22.08
N ARG A 113 7.38 -36.54 22.98
CA ARG A 113 7.46 -36.97 24.38
C ARG A 113 6.66 -38.25 24.59
#